data_AF-A0A3B0V1Z7-F1
#
_entry.id   AF-A0A3B0V1Z7-F1
#
_cell.length_a   1.000
_cell.length_b   1.000
_cell.length_c   1.000
_cell.angle_alpha   90.00
_cell.angle_beta   90.00
_cell.angle_gamma   90.00
#
_symmetry.space_group_name_H-M   'P 1'
#
loop_
_entity.id
_entity.type
_entity.pdbx_description
1 polymer ?
#
loop_
_entity_poly.entity_id
_entity_poly.type
_entity_poly.pdbx_seq_one_letter_code
_entity_poly.pdbx_strand_id
1 'polypeptide(L)' 'KSLNLEKTPSYLGRLIGVKGQYLLFEDNIVFNIRNSEGYKVIIEVK' A
#
# COMPACT_ATOMS: atom_id res chain seq x y z
N LYS A 1 -6.02 -6.11 -6.88
CA LYS A 1 -5.36 -7.09 -5.97
C LYS A 1 -4.95 -6.36 -4.69
N SER A 2 -5.14 -6.92 -3.49
CA SER A 2 -4.71 -6.23 -2.26
C SER A 2 -3.24 -6.51 -1.96
N LEU A 3 -2.49 -5.49 -1.53
CA LEU A 3 -1.16 -5.68 -0.94
C LEU A 3 -1.29 -6.33 0.44
N ASN A 4 -0.44 -7.32 0.73
CA ASN A 4 -0.33 -8.00 2.02
C ASN A 4 1.14 -7.97 2.44
N LEU A 5 1.44 -7.28 3.55
CA LEU A 5 2.81 -7.06 4.02
C LEU A 5 3.48 -8.30 4.63
N GLU A 6 2.71 -9.31 5.06
CA GLU A 6 3.28 -10.58 5.54
C GLU A 6 3.92 -11.36 4.39
N LYS A 7 3.29 -11.34 3.21
CA LYS A 7 3.78 -12.03 2.02
C LYS A 7 4.69 -11.15 1.16
N THR A 8 4.51 -9.85 1.23
CA THR A 8 5.18 -8.87 0.38
C THR A 8 5.57 -7.66 1.23
N PRO A 9 6.68 -7.75 1.99
CA PRO A 9 7.06 -6.74 2.98
C PRO A 9 7.54 -5.41 2.36
N SER A 10 7.88 -5.42 1.07
CA SER A 10 8.26 -4.24 0.31
C SER A 10 7.46 -4.15 -0.98
N TYR A 11 7.06 -2.92 -1.31
CA TYR A 11 6.33 -2.63 -2.53
C TYR A 11 6.74 -1.25 -3.06
N LEU A 12 6.96 -1.17 -4.38
CA LEU A 12 7.25 0.07 -5.09
C LEU A 12 6.29 0.17 -6.26
N GLY A 13 5.58 1.29 -6.37
CA GLY A 13 4.63 1.53 -7.44
C GLY A 13 4.22 3.00 -7.51
N ARG A 14 3.62 3.38 -8.64
CA ARG A 14 3.11 4.74 -8.83
C ARG A 14 1.75 4.87 -8.14
N LEU A 15 1.68 5.70 -7.10
CA LEU A 15 0.42 6.04 -6.45
C LEU A 15 -0.43 6.87 -7.43
N ILE A 16 -1.61 6.39 -7.78
CA ILE A 16 -2.54 7.07 -8.70
C ILE A 16 -3.75 7.66 -7.99
N GLY A 17 -3.97 7.32 -6.72
CA GLY A 17 -5.06 7.90 -5.95
C GLY A 17 -5.14 7.39 -4.51
N VAL A 18 -5.93 8.09 -3.72
CA VAL A 18 -6.24 7.74 -2.32
C VAL A 18 -7.75 7.78 -2.15
N LYS A 19 -8.32 6.73 -1.55
CA LYS A 19 -9.76 6.66 -1.25
C LYS A 19 -9.94 6.20 0.19
N GLY A 20 -10.05 7.13 1.13
CA GLY A 20 -10.11 6.81 2.55
C GLY A 20 -8.87 6.03 2.99
N GLN A 21 -9.05 4.82 3.53
CA GLN A 21 -7.95 3.95 3.97
C GLN A 21 -7.25 3.17 2.84
N TYR A 22 -7.58 3.44 1.57
CA TYR A 22 -7.04 2.72 0.43
C TYR A 22 -6.07 3.59 -0.36
N LEU A 23 -4.82 3.14 -0.52
CA LEU A 23 -3.87 3.66 -1.50
C LEU A 23 -4.01 2.86 -2.79
N LEU A 24 -4.19 3.54 -3.92
CA LEU A 24 -4.43 2.95 -5.24
C LEU A 24 -3.18 3.12 -6.11
N PHE A 25 -2.70 2.03 -6.71
CA PHE A 25 -1.52 2.02 -7.55
C PHE A 25 -1.86 1.70 -9.01
N GLU A 26 -1.02 2.18 -9.94
CA GLU A 26 -1.22 2.08 -11.39
C GLU A 26 -1.35 0.65 -11.91
N ASP A 27 -0.70 -0.30 -11.24
CA ASP A 27 -0.72 -1.74 -11.53
C ASP A 27 -1.99 -2.46 -11.00
N ASN A 28 -3.01 -1.69 -10.58
CA ASN A 28 -4.24 -2.17 -9.94
C ASN A 28 -4.01 -2.85 -8.58
N ILE A 29 -2.86 -2.60 -7.94
CA ILE A 29 -2.67 -2.93 -6.53
C ILE A 29 -3.38 -1.88 -5.66
N VAL A 30 -4.00 -2.39 -4.61
CA VAL A 30 -4.68 -1.59 -3.59
C VAL A 30 -4.05 -1.91 -2.25
N PHE A 31 -3.59 -0.92 -1.52
CA PHE A 31 -3.09 -1.10 -0.16
C PHE A 31 -4.10 -0.53 0.84
N ASN A 32 -4.63 -1.39 1.70
CA ASN A 32 -5.50 -0.98 2.80
C ASN A 32 -4.64 -0.77 4.05
N ILE A 33 -4.45 0.50 4.44
CA ILE A 33 -3.57 0.85 5.56
C ILE A 33 -4.10 0.34 6.91
N ARG A 34 -5.43 0.24 7.09
CA ARG A 34 -6.03 -0.25 8.35
C ARG A 34 -5.75 -1.73 8.56
N ASN A 35 -5.78 -2.53 7.50
CA ASN A 35 -5.46 -3.95 7.57
C ASN A 35 -3.96 -4.22 7.88
N SER A 36 -3.14 -3.18 7.88
CA SER A 36 -1.72 -3.24 8.23
C SER A 36 -1.41 -2.44 9.51
N GLU A 37 -2.42 -2.21 10.35
CA GLU A 37 -2.20 -1.74 11.71
C GLU A 37 -1.26 -2.70 12.47
N GLY A 38 -0.35 -2.14 13.29
CA GLY A 38 0.67 -2.91 14.00
C GLY A 38 2.03 -3.03 13.29
N TYR A 39 2.14 -2.68 12.01
CA TYR A 39 3.42 -2.61 11.31
C TYR A 39 4.04 -1.20 11.40
N LYS A 40 5.36 -1.12 11.57
CA LYS A 40 6.11 0.11 11.27
C LYS A 40 6.30 0.20 9.75
N VAL A 41 5.51 1.02 9.09
CA VAL A 41 5.61 1.24 7.63
C VAL A 41 6.48 2.46 7.36
N ILE A 42 7.44 2.34 6.45
CA ILE A 42 8.23 3.45 5.92
C ILE A 42 7.70 3.75 4.52
N ILE A 43 7.27 4.99 4.29
CA ILE A 43 6.82 5.47 2.99
C ILE A 43 7.86 6.47 2.50
N GLU A 44 8.44 6.19 1.33
CA GLU A 44 9.36 7.06 0.64
C GLU A 44 8.71 7.56 -0.66
N VAL A 45 8.78 8.88 -0.89
CA VAL A 45 8.26 9.53 -2.10
C VAL A 45 9.43 10.22 -2.79
N LYS A 46 9.58 10.03 -4.10
CA LYS A 46 10.58 10.72 -4.93
C LYS A 46 10.02 12.01 -5.51
#